data_AF-A0A7C3GVT1-F1
#
_entry.id   AF-A0A7C3GVT1-F1
#
_cell.length_a   1.000
_cell.length_b   1.000
_cell.length_c   1.000
_cell.angle_alpha   90.00
_cell.angle_beta   90.00
_cell.angle_gamma   90.00
#
_symmetry.space_group_name_H-M   'P 1'
#
loop_
_entity.id
_entity.type
_entity.pdbx_description
1 polymer ?
#
loop_
_entity_poly.entity_id
_entity_poly.type
_entity_poly.pdbx_seq_one_letter_code
_entity_poly.pdbx_strand_id
1 'polypeptide(L)'
;MSLPLTDKEKEQVADILYILYNATAIEVNADNINRETIDALEKALSTIEKCNHDMKILLAQLIGGSSLISKGWFRKTLSKIHREVTNNKIKLNGLACRVTGAIYHKSAILMTIQYGH
;
A
#
# COMPACT_ATOMS: atom_id res chain seq x y z
N MET A 1 13.96 -11.60 -13.36
CA MET A 1 14.26 -11.34 -11.93
C MET A 1 14.11 -9.85 -11.68
N SER A 2 13.12 -9.42 -10.90
CA SER A 2 13.03 -8.00 -10.51
C SER A 2 14.06 -7.71 -9.41
N LEU A 3 14.54 -6.47 -9.30
CA LEU A 3 15.58 -6.07 -8.34
C LEU A 3 15.11 -6.19 -6.88
N PRO A 4 16.03 -6.37 -5.90
CA PRO A 4 15.71 -6.25 -4.47
C PRO A 4 15.17 -4.86 -4.13
N LEU A 5 14.48 -4.73 -3.00
CA LEU A 5 13.99 -3.44 -2.49
C LEU A 5 15.15 -2.65 -1.88
N THR A 6 15.16 -1.35 -2.12
CA THR A 6 16.04 -0.41 -1.43
C THR A 6 15.48 -0.05 -0.06
N ASP A 7 16.33 0.40 0.88
CA ASP A 7 15.89 0.81 2.23
C ASP A 7 14.87 1.94 2.16
N LYS A 8 15.06 2.88 1.24
CA LYS A 8 14.08 3.94 0.96
C LYS A 8 12.72 3.39 0.53
N GLU A 9 12.68 2.37 -0.32
CA GLU A 9 11.41 1.74 -0.72
C GLU A 9 10.74 1.05 0.48
N LYS A 10 11.52 0.42 1.35
CA LYS A 10 11.01 -0.21 2.58
C LYS A 10 10.41 0.82 3.53
N GLU A 11 11.11 1.93 3.79
CA GLU A 11 10.60 3.04 4.62
C GLU A 11 9.29 3.62 4.05
N GLN A 12 9.24 3.88 2.73
CA GLN A 12 8.05 4.39 2.08
C GLN A 12 6.84 3.45 2.22
N VAL A 13 7.07 2.14 2.17
CA VAL A 13 6.02 1.15 2.40
C VAL A 13 5.58 1.14 3.86
N ALA A 14 6.51 1.22 4.81
CA ALA A 14 6.19 1.27 6.23
C ALA A 14 5.28 2.47 6.55
N ASP A 15 5.59 3.66 6.03
CA ASP A 15 4.77 4.86 6.19
C ASP A 15 3.36 4.70 5.59
N ILE A 16 3.27 4.14 4.38
CA ILE A 16 1.98 3.88 3.73
C ILE A 16 1.14 2.91 4.57
N LEU A 17 1.74 1.84 5.10
CA LEU A 17 1.06 0.88 5.97
C LEU A 17 0.56 1.55 7.26
N TYR A 18 1.40 2.38 7.89
CA TYR A 18 1.03 3.13 9.08
C TYR A 18 -0.18 4.05 8.84
N ILE A 19 -0.21 4.74 7.70
CA ILE A 19 -1.30 5.63 7.32
C ILE A 19 -2.57 4.85 6.95
N LEU A 20 -2.43 3.74 6.21
CA LEU A 20 -3.57 2.88 5.83
C LEU A 20 -4.27 2.26 7.05
N TYR A 21 -3.48 1.66 7.94
CA TYR A 21 -3.99 0.83 9.03
C TYR A 21 -4.14 1.56 10.37
N ASN A 22 -3.79 2.85 10.40
CA ASN A 22 -3.75 3.70 11.57
C ASN A 22 -2.66 3.25 12.57
N ALA A 23 -1.94 4.24 13.07
CA ALA A 23 -0.75 4.16 13.92
C ALA A 23 -0.72 3.10 15.02
N THR A 24 -1.88 2.80 15.59
CA THR A 24 -2.02 2.05 16.84
C THR A 24 -2.04 0.53 16.65
N ALA A 25 -1.89 0.02 15.43
CA ALA A 25 -2.26 -1.35 15.13
C ALA A 25 -1.19 -2.21 14.42
N ILE A 26 -0.01 -1.65 14.10
CA ILE A 26 1.12 -2.40 13.51
C ILE A 26 2.46 -1.70 13.85
N GLU A 27 3.36 -2.38 14.57
CA GLU A 27 4.79 -2.06 14.53
C GLU A 27 5.36 -2.69 13.25
N VAL A 28 5.52 -1.89 12.19
CA VAL A 28 6.16 -2.34 10.95
C VAL A 28 7.66 -2.11 11.07
N ASN A 29 8.44 -3.17 11.26
CA ASN A 29 9.89 -3.08 11.03
C ASN A 29 10.14 -3.05 9.51
N ALA A 30 10.70 -1.94 9.02
CA ALA A 30 11.02 -1.76 7.61
C ALA A 30 11.96 -2.84 7.08
N ASP A 31 12.86 -3.38 7.91
CA ASP A 31 13.83 -4.40 7.52
C ASP A 31 13.17 -5.67 6.97
N ASN A 32 12.00 -6.02 7.51
CA ASN A 32 11.21 -7.21 7.16
C ASN A 32 10.34 -7.01 5.92
N ILE A 33 10.29 -5.81 5.35
CA ILE A 33 9.52 -5.54 4.14
C ILE A 33 10.23 -6.17 2.95
N ASN A 34 9.51 -7.04 2.25
CA ASN A 34 10.00 -7.78 1.10
C ASN A 34 9.07 -7.60 -0.12
N ARG A 35 9.36 -8.31 -1.22
CA ARG A 35 8.54 -8.22 -2.43
C ARG A 35 7.11 -8.70 -2.21
N GLU A 36 6.92 -9.72 -1.39
CA GLU A 36 5.57 -10.24 -1.12
C GLU A 36 4.73 -9.17 -0.39
N THR A 37 5.36 -8.37 0.48
CA THR A 37 4.72 -7.21 1.11
C THR A 37 4.26 -6.19 0.06
N ILE A 38 5.11 -5.87 -0.92
CA ILE A 38 4.76 -4.97 -2.05
C ILE A 38 3.57 -5.52 -2.84
N ASP A 39 3.60 -6.80 -3.20
CA ASP A 39 2.55 -7.45 -3.99
C ASP A 39 1.24 -7.55 -3.21
N ALA A 40 1.30 -7.81 -1.91
CA ALA A 40 0.15 -7.84 -1.01
C ALA A 40 -0.46 -6.45 -0.85
N LEU A 41 0.37 -5.41 -0.70
CA LEU A 41 -0.06 -4.02 -0.60
C LEU A 41 -0.64 -3.50 -1.92
N GLU A 42 -0.06 -3.88 -3.06
CA GLU A 42 -0.59 -3.59 -4.39
C GLU A 42 -2.02 -4.14 -4.55
N LYS A 43 -2.24 -5.41 -4.16
CA LYS A 43 -3.58 -6.01 -4.16
C LYS A 43 -4.54 -5.29 -3.22
N ALA A 44 -4.07 -4.92 -2.03
CA ALA A 44 -4.89 -4.20 -1.06
C ALA A 44 -5.34 -2.84 -1.61
N LEU A 45 -4.44 -2.07 -2.22
CA LEU A 45 -4.75 -0.78 -2.84
C LEU A 45 -5.73 -0.92 -4.01
N SER A 46 -5.57 -1.94 -4.86
CA SER A 46 -6.54 -2.23 -5.93
C SER A 46 -7.92 -2.64 -5.41
N THR A 47 -8.01 -3.22 -4.22
CA THR A 47 -9.30 -3.48 -3.56
C THR A 47 -9.88 -2.19 -2.97
N ILE A 48 -9.06 -1.37 -2.31
CA ILE A 48 -9.49 -0.12 -1.67
C ILE A 48 -9.99 0.88 -2.72
N GLU A 49 -9.34 0.98 -3.87
CA GLU A 49 -9.75 1.83 -5.01
C GLU A 49 -11.22 1.58 -5.43
N LYS A 50 -11.68 0.32 -5.38
CA LYS A 50 -13.05 -0.03 -5.76
C LYS A 50 -14.10 0.56 -4.82
N CYS A 51 -13.75 0.85 -3.56
CA CYS A 51 -14.67 1.38 -2.55
C CYS A 51 -14.29 2.75 -1.97
N ASN A 52 -13.20 3.38 -2.43
CA ASN A 52 -12.76 4.69 -1.98
C ASN A 52 -12.52 5.62 -3.18
N HIS A 53 -13.40 6.62 -3.32
CA HIS A 53 -13.38 7.56 -4.45
C HIS A 53 -12.10 8.40 -4.51
N ASP A 54 -11.60 8.86 -3.36
CA ASP A 54 -10.37 9.65 -3.28
C ASP A 54 -9.15 8.81 -3.69
N MET A 55 -9.09 7.55 -3.25
CA MET A 55 -8.07 6.60 -3.68
C MET A 55 -8.16 6.31 -5.17
N LYS A 56 -9.38 6.16 -5.71
CA LYS A 56 -9.61 5.95 -7.14
C LYS A 56 -9.08 7.12 -7.97
N ILE A 57 -9.39 8.35 -7.58
CA ILE A 57 -8.89 9.55 -8.25
C ILE A 57 -7.36 9.58 -8.18
N LEU A 58 -6.78 9.32 -7.01
CA LEU A 58 -5.33 9.29 -6.85
C LEU A 58 -4.68 8.29 -7.80
N LEU A 59 -5.10 7.03 -7.76
CA LEU A 59 -4.48 5.98 -8.54
C LEU A 59 -4.65 6.25 -10.04
N ALA A 60 -5.80 6.76 -10.47
CA ALA A 60 -6.00 7.18 -11.86
C ALA A 60 -5.02 8.28 -12.30
N GLN A 61 -4.78 9.28 -11.44
CA GLN A 61 -3.83 10.38 -11.71
C GLN A 61 -2.37 9.92 -11.69
N LEU A 62 -1.99 9.08 -10.72
CA LEU A 62 -0.60 8.67 -10.52
C LEU A 62 -0.12 7.64 -11.55
N ILE A 63 -1.04 6.79 -12.00
CA ILE A 63 -0.75 5.71 -12.95
C ILE A 63 -1.06 6.18 -14.39
N GLY A 64 -1.62 7.37 -14.55
CA GLY A 64 -1.78 8.05 -15.85
C GLY A 64 -2.66 7.28 -16.84
N GLY A 65 -3.68 6.59 -16.33
CA GLY A 65 -4.52 5.70 -17.14
C GLY A 65 -3.87 4.37 -17.55
N SER A 66 -2.60 4.11 -17.20
CA SER A 66 -2.05 2.74 -17.28
C SER A 66 -2.83 1.88 -16.30
N SER A 67 -3.30 0.72 -16.73
CA SER A 67 -4.29 0.01 -15.94
C SER A 67 -3.67 -0.57 -14.66
N LEU A 68 -4.42 -0.47 -13.56
CA LEU A 68 -4.21 -1.20 -12.29
C LEU A 68 -4.20 -2.74 -12.46
N ILE A 69 -4.35 -3.21 -13.70
CA ILE A 69 -4.37 -4.61 -14.11
C ILE A 69 -2.93 -5.14 -14.26
N SER A 70 -1.94 -4.28 -14.52
CA SER A 70 -0.54 -4.70 -14.69
C SER A 70 0.18 -4.84 -13.35
N LYS A 71 0.62 -6.04 -12.97
CA LYS A 71 1.38 -6.27 -11.73
C LYS A 71 2.64 -5.38 -11.64
N GLY A 72 2.99 -4.96 -10.43
CA GLY A 72 4.19 -4.20 -10.12
C GLY A 72 4.05 -2.70 -10.40
N TRP A 73 2.83 -2.22 -10.63
CA TRP A 73 2.54 -0.80 -10.78
C TRP A 73 2.82 -0.04 -9.49
N PHE A 74 2.57 -0.66 -8.32
CA PHE A 74 2.70 0.00 -7.04
C PHE A 74 4.14 0.39 -6.76
N ARG A 75 5.11 -0.52 -6.98
CA ARG A 75 6.52 -0.19 -6.82
C ARG A 75 6.98 0.95 -7.73
N LYS A 76 6.50 0.98 -8.98
CA LYS A 76 6.85 2.04 -9.96
C LYS A 76 6.32 3.42 -9.56
N THR A 77 5.20 3.47 -8.83
CA THR A 77 4.58 4.71 -8.38
C THR A 77 4.76 4.97 -6.89
N LEU A 78 5.50 4.11 -6.18
CA LEU A 78 5.63 4.10 -4.72
C LEU A 78 5.99 5.47 -4.16
N SER A 79 7.06 6.10 -4.67
CA SER A 79 7.48 7.43 -4.20
C SER A 79 6.42 8.52 -4.43
N LYS A 80 5.59 8.41 -5.48
CA LYS A 80 4.49 9.36 -5.71
C LYS A 80 3.33 9.11 -4.75
N ILE A 81 2.94 7.84 -4.58
CA ILE A 81 1.87 7.45 -3.64
C ILE A 81 2.25 7.87 -2.22
N HIS A 82 3.46 7.53 -1.79
CA HIS A 82 4.02 7.92 -0.50
C HIS A 82 3.89 9.43 -0.28
N ARG A 83 4.32 10.25 -1.24
CA ARG A 83 4.23 11.70 -1.17
C ARG A 83 2.79 12.21 -1.04
N GLU A 84 1.83 11.68 -1.80
CA GLU A 84 0.45 12.18 -1.74
C GLU A 84 -0.28 11.71 -0.47
N VAL A 85 0.02 10.51 0.01
CA VAL A 85 -0.55 9.94 1.26
C VAL A 85 0.02 10.68 2.48
N THR A 86 1.33 10.96 2.53
CA THR A 86 1.98 11.68 3.65
C THR A 86 1.61 13.16 3.72
N ASN A 87 1.36 13.82 2.58
CA ASN A 87 0.94 15.23 2.54
C ASN A 87 -0.53 15.46 2.94
N ASN A 88 -1.20 14.47 3.56
CA ASN A 88 -2.61 14.53 3.98
C ASN A 88 -3.61 14.87 2.85
N LYS A 89 -3.20 14.77 1.58
CA LYS A 89 -4.10 15.00 0.44
C LYS A 89 -5.10 13.86 0.26
N ILE A 90 -4.83 12.72 0.88
CA ILE A 90 -5.71 11.56 0.84
C ILE A 90 -6.23 11.33 2.25
N LYS A 91 -7.45 11.77 2.48
CA LYS A 91 -8.19 11.28 3.63
C LYS A 91 -8.63 9.88 3.27
N LEU A 92 -8.01 8.87 3.87
CA LEU A 92 -8.52 7.50 3.85
C LEU A 92 -9.77 7.38 4.74
N ASN A 93 -10.75 8.23 4.47
CA ASN A 93 -12.03 8.29 5.16
C ASN A 93 -12.93 7.22 4.56
N GLY A 94 -12.79 6.01 5.07
CA GLY A 94 -13.69 4.93 4.72
C GLY A 94 -13.70 3.88 5.79
N LEU A 95 -14.39 4.13 6.91
CA LEU A 95 -14.64 3.12 7.93
C LEU A 95 -15.23 1.84 7.30
N ALA A 96 -16.12 1.99 6.30
CA ALA A 96 -16.75 0.88 5.57
C ALA A 96 -15.82 0.12 4.60
N CYS A 97 -14.88 0.81 3.93
CA CYS A 97 -13.89 0.18 3.04
C CYS A 97 -12.71 -0.42 3.87
N ARG A 98 -12.43 0.16 5.05
CA ARG A 98 -11.50 -0.36 6.07
C ARG A 98 -11.93 -1.70 6.66
N VAL A 99 -13.22 -1.90 6.94
CA VAL A 99 -13.67 -3.14 7.60
C VAL A 99 -13.51 -4.35 6.67
N THR A 100 -13.90 -4.25 5.40
CA THR A 100 -13.88 -5.43 4.50
C THR A 100 -12.56 -5.60 3.76
N GLY A 101 -11.97 -4.51 3.25
CA GLY A 101 -10.70 -4.55 2.50
C GLY A 101 -9.50 -4.52 3.44
N ALA A 102 -9.48 -3.62 4.41
CA ALA A 102 -8.31 -3.46 5.27
C ALA A 102 -8.15 -4.62 6.26
N ILE A 103 -9.20 -5.18 6.88
CA ILE A 103 -9.03 -6.32 7.81
C ILE A 103 -8.51 -7.58 7.09
N TYR A 104 -9.09 -7.95 5.95
CA TYR A 104 -8.67 -9.15 5.21
C TYR A 104 -7.26 -9.01 4.64
N HIS A 105 -6.93 -7.87 4.05
CA HIS A 105 -5.60 -7.64 3.48
C HIS A 105 -4.54 -7.30 4.53
N LYS A 106 -4.92 -6.73 5.68
CA LYS A 106 -3.99 -6.46 6.80
C LYS A 106 -3.35 -7.75 7.26
N SER A 107 -4.14 -8.79 7.54
CA SER A 107 -3.60 -10.08 7.96
C SER A 107 -2.68 -10.68 6.90
N ALA A 108 -3.03 -10.59 5.62
CA ALA A 108 -2.17 -11.06 4.53
C ALA A 108 -0.82 -10.31 4.47
N ILE A 109 -0.84 -8.98 4.59
CA ILE A 109 0.37 -8.16 4.60
C ILE A 109 1.22 -8.46 5.84
N LEU A 110 0.60 -8.54 7.02
CA LEU A 110 1.31 -8.88 8.25
C LEU A 110 1.96 -10.27 8.18
N MET A 111 1.29 -11.25 7.58
CA MET A 111 1.89 -12.57 7.35
C MET A 111 3.16 -12.48 6.48
N THR A 112 3.19 -11.62 5.44
CA THR A 112 4.42 -11.43 4.64
C THR A 112 5.57 -10.80 5.43
N ILE A 113 5.26 -10.00 6.44
CA ILE A 113 6.26 -9.30 7.28
C ILE A 113 6.75 -10.21 8.41
N GLN A 114 5.86 -11.02 8.99
CA GLN A 114 6.17 -11.88 10.14
C GLN A 114 6.78 -13.22 9.77
N TYR A 115 6.45 -13.75 8.58
CA TYR A 115 6.84 -15.10 8.17
C TYR A 115 7.53 -15.16 6.80
N GLY A 116 7.66 -14.03 6.09
CA GLY A 116 8.35 -13.96 4.80
C GLY A 116 9.86 -13.92 4.99
N HIS A 117 10.47 -15.09 5.19
CA HIS A 117 11.91 -15.32 5.13
C HIS A 117 12.33 -15.83 3.74
#